data_AF-A0A9E2N6X5-F1
#
_entry.id   AF-A0A9E2N6X5-F1
#
_cell.length_a   1.000
_cell.length_b   1.000
_cell.length_c   1.000
_cell.angle_alpha   90.00
_cell.angle_beta   90.00
_cell.angle_gamma   90.00
#
_symmetry.space_group_name_H-M   'P 1'
#
loop_
_entity.id
_entity.type
_entity.pdbx_description
1 polymer ?
#
loop_
_entity_poly.entity_id
_entity_poly.type
_entity_poly.pdbx_seq_one_letter_code
_entity_poly.pdbx_strand_id
1 'polypeptide(L)'
;MTHPAPLAPLSESDPELARLSINDRLSLISLIDEGIRLGSSDSPKVADLFGNLWQLVGATVSGSKIDRLAPELTPKGFRVFEINADSGENLGRLNMIYLKKPIPCYYLVFVEVAPPFRRKGLGNRILEYFRGFLKEKSAVGILDNIIPEDDPTYDIYAKQAWEPIEDVIGEGLTDPEDNYMVFIPPCLRGKDIRGPLVKLIHHLKRKRAVIDMRDNEVMVGRTIAEFREVFGALRAYFGPEIDRGETSRLMCFMFTRFVTKLIAFRRRIGELIGYTGGDSLEQIILPGEIAVLPVQSYAPRELDSRPLSWFGEEDLWVRLPEDLKQRPARFIESLPDYQRPSLINWRRDRGGEPGRTMTLGDLMDLGFDPTRLKEIAVDGRDYIFERIQVRQVEELRRKKEILERLASEMPGARVKNARLGANQVRLVILDSGNAYVLRRKVEGIHWEEAVEQLQTTEELKKVNASTRIDRLILATVRKVNQTVARKLDLDEKMVQDQMTCFVSWDLAGNRPRLLIDYAGTSLDAVWMA
;
A
#
# COMPACT_ATOMS: atom_id res chain seq x y z
N MET A 1 -38.04 28.57 43.44
CA MET A 1 -37.51 27.26 43.85
C MET A 1 -38.29 26.19 43.10
N THR A 2 -37.74 25.72 42.00
CA THR A 2 -38.15 24.51 41.28
C THR A 2 -37.03 24.23 40.28
N HIS A 3 -36.20 23.23 40.57
CA HIS A 3 -35.18 22.74 39.65
C HIS A 3 -35.84 22.09 38.43
N PRO A 4 -35.40 22.39 37.19
CA PRO A 4 -35.62 21.49 36.07
C PRO A 4 -34.55 20.38 36.09
N ALA A 5 -35.01 19.17 35.78
CA ALA A 5 -34.24 17.94 35.76
C ALA A 5 -33.02 17.99 34.80
N PRO A 6 -31.93 17.27 35.10
CA PRO A 6 -30.79 17.19 34.19
C PRO A 6 -31.16 16.38 32.94
N LEU A 7 -30.88 16.96 31.78
CA LEU A 7 -30.89 16.30 30.48
C LEU A 7 -29.92 15.11 30.50
N ALA A 8 -30.40 13.96 30.03
CA ALA A 8 -29.61 12.75 29.87
C ALA A 8 -28.43 13.00 28.91
N PRO A 9 -27.24 12.42 29.17
CA PRO A 9 -26.11 12.55 28.27
C PRO A 9 -26.39 11.81 26.96
N LEU A 10 -26.11 12.50 25.85
CA LEU A 10 -26.05 11.94 24.50
C LEU A 10 -25.21 10.66 24.52
N SER A 11 -25.83 9.54 24.14
CA SER A 11 -25.15 8.26 24.02
C SER A 11 -24.04 8.37 22.97
N GLU A 12 -22.80 8.16 23.42
CA GLU A 12 -21.67 7.80 22.58
C GLU A 12 -22.05 6.60 21.71
N SER A 13 -22.19 6.82 20.40
CA SER A 13 -22.34 5.74 19.42
C SER A 13 -20.94 5.32 18.97
N ASP A 14 -20.61 4.08 19.30
CA ASP A 14 -19.42 3.31 18.90
C ASP A 14 -19.22 3.30 17.37
N PRO A 15 -17.99 3.44 16.83
CA PRO A 15 -17.74 3.42 15.39
C PRO A 15 -17.54 1.98 14.88
N GLU A 16 -18.63 1.32 14.49
CA GLU A 16 -18.58 0.18 13.58
C GLU A 16 -18.45 0.68 12.13
N LEU A 17 -17.30 0.46 11.48
CA LEU A 17 -17.17 0.57 10.02
C LEU A 17 -17.87 -0.62 9.36
N ALA A 18 -19.20 -0.58 9.34
CA ALA A 18 -20.03 -1.46 8.54
C ALA A 18 -19.69 -1.27 7.05
N ARG A 19 -19.67 -2.35 6.28
CA ARG A 19 -19.48 -2.28 4.82
C ARG A 19 -20.60 -1.42 4.21
N LEU A 20 -20.23 -0.27 3.68
CA LEU A 20 -21.16 0.64 3.00
C LEU A 20 -21.79 -0.06 1.80
N SER A 21 -23.11 -0.21 1.82
CA SER A 21 -23.90 -0.63 0.65
C SER A 21 -23.84 0.43 -0.45
N ILE A 22 -24.31 0.09 -1.66
CA ILE A 22 -24.42 1.06 -2.77
C ILE A 22 -25.29 2.25 -2.34
N ASN A 23 -26.39 2.01 -1.61
CA ASN A 23 -27.27 3.07 -1.10
C ASN A 23 -26.57 3.94 -0.06
N ASP A 24 -25.74 3.36 0.81
CA ASP A 24 -24.96 4.13 1.79
C ASP A 24 -23.90 4.98 1.08
N ARG A 25 -23.27 4.46 0.02
CA ARG A 25 -22.29 5.20 -0.79
C ARG A 25 -22.94 6.35 -1.55
N LEU A 26 -24.09 6.13 -2.17
CA LEU A 26 -24.87 7.19 -2.80
C LEU A 26 -25.33 8.25 -1.79
N SER A 27 -25.76 7.82 -0.61
CA SER A 27 -26.13 8.72 0.49
C SER A 27 -24.92 9.54 0.95
N LEU A 28 -23.75 8.93 1.10
CA LEU A 28 -22.52 9.63 1.43
C LEU A 28 -22.10 10.63 0.36
N ILE A 29 -22.18 10.27 -0.93
CA ILE A 29 -21.87 11.21 -2.02
C ILE A 29 -22.86 12.38 -1.99
N SER A 30 -24.15 12.13 -1.75
CA SER A 30 -25.17 13.16 -1.60
C SER A 30 -24.90 14.07 -0.41
N LEU A 31 -24.52 13.52 0.75
CA LEU A 31 -24.18 14.29 1.95
C LEU A 31 -22.91 15.11 1.77
N ILE A 32 -21.94 14.59 1.02
CA ILE A 32 -20.72 15.32 0.63
C ILE A 32 -21.10 16.51 -0.27
N ASP A 33 -21.95 16.32 -1.29
CA ASP A 33 -22.38 17.41 -2.18
C ASP A 33 -23.30 18.43 -1.49
N GLU A 34 -24.22 17.98 -0.63
CA GLU A 34 -25.09 18.88 0.14
C GLU A 34 -24.27 19.69 1.15
N GLY A 35 -23.30 19.06 1.81
CA GLY A 35 -22.31 19.73 2.65
C GLY A 35 -21.53 20.82 1.93
N ILE A 36 -21.14 20.56 0.68
CA ILE A 36 -20.49 21.53 -0.22
C ILE A 36 -21.41 22.71 -0.51
N ARG A 37 -22.66 22.45 -0.90
CA ARG A 37 -23.62 23.51 -1.27
C ARG A 37 -23.98 24.39 -0.08
N LEU A 38 -24.05 23.81 1.10
CA LEU A 38 -24.41 24.50 2.35
C LEU A 38 -23.20 25.07 3.10
N GLY A 39 -21.97 24.77 2.67
CA GLY A 39 -20.73 25.22 3.33
C GLY A 39 -20.54 24.67 4.74
N SER A 40 -21.09 23.48 5.03
CA SER A 40 -21.10 22.91 6.38
C SER A 40 -19.81 22.15 6.71
N SER A 41 -19.21 22.47 7.86
CA SER A 41 -18.02 21.78 8.41
C SER A 41 -18.31 20.36 8.91
N ASP A 42 -19.58 20.01 9.09
CA ASP A 42 -20.03 18.76 9.73
C ASP A 42 -20.39 17.67 8.70
N SER A 43 -20.08 17.91 7.41
CA SER A 43 -20.32 16.93 6.35
C SER A 43 -19.36 15.74 6.43
N PRO A 44 -19.82 14.52 6.04
CA PRO A 44 -18.94 13.34 5.95
C PRO A 44 -17.76 13.62 5.04
N LYS A 45 -16.56 13.10 5.37
CA LYS A 45 -15.37 13.38 4.58
C LYS A 45 -15.33 12.47 3.37
N VAL A 46 -14.77 12.95 2.27
CA VAL A 46 -14.46 12.11 1.08
C VAL A 46 -13.59 10.89 1.44
N ALA A 47 -12.81 11.00 2.52
CA ALA A 47 -12.05 9.86 3.06
C ALA A 47 -12.96 8.67 3.46
N ASP A 48 -14.19 8.92 3.87
CA ASP A 48 -15.14 7.91 4.36
C ASP A 48 -15.71 7.10 3.18
N LEU A 49 -15.97 7.73 2.03
CA LEU A 49 -16.40 7.04 0.80
C LEU A 49 -15.36 6.05 0.28
N PHE A 50 -14.08 6.43 0.32
CA PHE A 50 -12.97 5.61 -0.18
C PHE A 50 -12.26 4.82 0.93
N GLY A 51 -12.75 4.86 2.17
CA GLY A 51 -12.09 4.27 3.33
C GLY A 51 -11.80 2.78 3.17
N ASN A 52 -12.81 2.02 2.73
CA ASN A 52 -12.70 0.58 2.46
C ASN A 52 -11.70 0.28 1.33
N LEU A 53 -11.75 1.03 0.24
CA LEU A 53 -10.78 0.92 -0.86
C LEU A 53 -9.35 1.22 -0.37
N TRP A 54 -9.17 2.21 0.52
CA TRP A 54 -7.86 2.52 1.09
C TRP A 54 -7.30 1.40 1.95
N GLN A 55 -8.12 0.78 2.76
CA GLN A 55 -7.70 -0.35 3.58
C GLN A 55 -7.37 -1.57 2.71
N LEU A 56 -8.19 -1.88 1.71
CA LEU A 56 -7.96 -3.00 0.80
C LEU A 56 -6.68 -2.82 -0.01
N VAL A 57 -6.51 -1.66 -0.65
CA VAL A 57 -5.32 -1.33 -1.43
C VAL A 57 -4.06 -1.29 -0.55
N GLY A 58 -4.18 -0.93 0.74
CA GLY A 58 -3.10 -1.00 1.72
C GLY A 58 -2.76 -2.42 2.15
N ALA A 59 -3.77 -3.25 2.46
CA ALA A 59 -3.61 -4.64 2.85
C ALA A 59 -2.98 -5.50 1.73
N THR A 60 -3.26 -5.18 0.47
CA THR A 60 -2.60 -5.81 -0.69
C THR A 60 -1.10 -5.52 -0.78
N VAL A 61 -0.58 -4.47 -0.14
CA VAL A 61 0.84 -4.07 -0.20
C VAL A 61 1.70 -4.74 0.84
N SER A 62 1.19 -4.94 2.05
CA SER A 62 2.04 -5.22 3.20
C SER A 62 2.62 -6.64 3.22
N GLY A 63 2.26 -7.52 2.27
CA GLY A 63 2.44 -8.97 2.40
C GLY A 63 1.85 -9.51 3.71
N SER A 64 1.05 -8.71 4.42
CA SER A 64 0.48 -9.03 5.70
C SER A 64 -0.67 -9.95 5.42
N LYS A 65 -0.42 -11.23 5.70
CA LYS A 65 -1.42 -12.25 5.97
C LYS A 65 -2.72 -11.64 6.58
N ILE A 66 -3.83 -11.89 5.86
CA ILE A 66 -5.21 -12.17 6.35
C ILE A 66 -6.14 -10.92 6.48
N ASP A 67 -7.36 -10.79 5.89
CA ASP A 67 -8.44 -11.76 5.59
C ASP A 67 -9.61 -11.30 4.63
N ARG A 68 -10.47 -12.26 4.25
CA ARG A 68 -11.96 -12.24 4.06
C ARG A 68 -12.59 -12.71 2.71
N LEU A 69 -12.76 -14.03 2.48
CA LEU A 69 -13.63 -14.73 1.48
C LEU A 69 -14.94 -15.30 2.02
N ALA A 70 -16.08 -14.98 1.40
CA ALA A 70 -17.29 -15.80 1.50
C ALA A 70 -17.15 -17.12 0.68
N PRO A 71 -17.74 -18.25 1.12
CA PRO A 71 -17.55 -19.55 0.50
C PRO A 71 -18.67 -19.89 -0.48
N GLU A 72 -18.53 -19.49 -1.74
CA GLU A 72 -19.19 -20.21 -2.83
C GLU A 72 -18.13 -20.56 -3.87
N LEU A 73 -18.05 -21.86 -4.21
CA LEU A 73 -17.01 -22.51 -5.02
C LEU A 73 -15.78 -22.99 -4.23
N THR A 74 -15.93 -24.06 -3.46
CA THR A 74 -14.77 -24.90 -3.09
C THR A 74 -14.54 -25.99 -4.14
N PRO A 75 -13.54 -25.85 -5.03
CA PRO A 75 -12.87 -27.00 -5.61
C PRO A 75 -11.54 -27.26 -4.85
N LYS A 76 -11.41 -28.52 -4.43
CA LYS A 76 -10.18 -29.25 -4.00
C LYS A 76 -9.43 -28.71 -2.77
N GLY A 77 -9.80 -29.22 -1.58
CA GLY A 77 -8.88 -29.44 -0.45
C GLY A 77 -8.85 -28.41 0.69
N PHE A 78 -9.46 -27.23 0.50
CA PHE A 78 -9.64 -26.22 1.56
C PHE A 78 -10.93 -26.48 2.35
N ARG A 79 -10.87 -26.30 3.67
CA ARG A 79 -12.01 -26.40 4.58
C ARG A 79 -12.09 -25.14 5.44
N VAL A 80 -13.31 -24.71 5.76
CA VAL A 80 -13.59 -23.48 6.49
C VAL A 80 -14.45 -23.79 7.71
N PHE A 81 -14.15 -23.18 8.86
CA PHE A 81 -15.08 -23.05 9.98
C PHE A 81 -15.54 -21.61 10.11
N GLU A 82 -16.81 -21.41 10.42
CA GLU A 82 -17.43 -20.09 10.59
C GLU A 82 -18.10 -20.00 11.96
N ILE A 83 -18.02 -18.82 12.57
CA ILE A 83 -18.79 -18.44 13.77
C ILE A 83 -19.82 -17.44 13.29
N ASN A 84 -21.10 -17.79 13.42
CA ASN A 84 -22.21 -16.92 13.04
C ASN A 84 -22.99 -16.48 14.29
N ALA A 85 -23.56 -15.27 14.25
CA ALA A 85 -24.55 -14.80 15.19
C ALA A 85 -25.91 -15.44 14.92
N ASP A 86 -26.83 -15.36 15.88
CA ASP A 86 -28.21 -15.84 15.72
C ASP A 86 -28.96 -15.09 14.59
N SER A 87 -28.49 -13.88 14.22
CA SER A 87 -28.95 -13.10 13.06
C SER A 87 -28.47 -13.63 11.70
N GLY A 88 -27.57 -14.63 11.69
CA GLY A 88 -26.92 -15.15 10.49
C GLY A 88 -25.65 -14.41 10.07
N GLU A 89 -25.23 -13.38 10.81
CA GLU A 89 -24.02 -12.61 10.53
C GLU A 89 -22.73 -13.38 10.91
N ASN A 90 -21.70 -13.37 10.05
CA ASN A 90 -20.42 -14.02 10.31
C ASN A 90 -19.50 -13.19 11.22
N LEU A 91 -19.31 -13.67 12.45
CA LEU A 91 -18.52 -13.06 13.51
C LEU A 91 -17.03 -13.41 13.44
N GLY A 92 -16.67 -14.53 12.79
CA GLY A 92 -15.30 -14.99 12.65
C GLY A 92 -15.18 -16.28 11.84
N ARG A 93 -13.97 -16.61 11.37
CA ARG A 93 -13.74 -17.83 10.59
C ARG A 93 -12.32 -18.35 10.67
N LEU A 94 -12.13 -19.60 10.25
CA LEU A 94 -10.85 -20.29 10.26
C LEU A 94 -10.70 -21.09 8.97
N ASN A 95 -9.58 -20.89 8.27
CA ASN A 95 -9.28 -21.56 7.01
C ASN A 95 -8.17 -22.59 7.17
N MET A 96 -8.39 -23.79 6.63
CA MET A 96 -7.43 -24.89 6.73
C MET A 96 -7.29 -25.70 5.43
N ILE A 97 -6.13 -26.32 5.27
CA ILE A 97 -5.84 -27.25 4.18
C ILE A 97 -5.63 -28.63 4.76
N TYR A 98 -6.29 -29.63 4.18
CA TYR A 98 -6.06 -31.03 4.57
C TYR A 98 -4.94 -31.67 3.76
N LEU A 99 -3.95 -32.23 4.47
CA LEU A 99 -2.85 -33.02 3.93
C LEU A 99 -2.96 -34.46 4.43
N LYS A 100 -3.11 -35.41 3.50
CA LYS A 100 -3.31 -36.84 3.83
C LYS A 100 -2.00 -37.58 4.16
N LYS A 101 -0.87 -37.16 3.59
CA LYS A 101 0.44 -37.82 3.71
C LYS A 101 1.49 -36.84 4.23
N PRO A 102 2.52 -37.30 4.96
CA PRO A 102 2.76 -38.68 5.46
C PRO A 102 1.85 -39.12 6.61
N ILE A 103 1.27 -38.17 7.36
CA ILE A 103 0.23 -38.41 8.36
C ILE A 103 -0.91 -37.41 8.12
N PRO A 104 -2.16 -37.72 8.55
CA PRO A 104 -3.26 -36.79 8.47
C PRO A 104 -2.91 -35.48 9.19
N CYS A 105 -2.94 -34.38 8.45
CA CYS A 105 -2.60 -33.07 8.96
C CYS A 105 -3.58 -32.02 8.42
N TYR A 106 -4.00 -31.10 9.28
CA TYR A 106 -4.68 -29.88 8.88
C TYR A 106 -3.73 -28.71 9.10
N TYR A 107 -3.34 -28.06 8.02
CA TYR A 107 -2.58 -26.83 8.07
C TYR A 107 -3.54 -25.66 8.21
N LEU A 108 -3.44 -24.94 9.32
CA LEU A 108 -4.16 -23.71 9.56
C LEU A 108 -3.51 -22.60 8.74
N VAL A 109 -4.24 -22.12 7.75
CA VAL A 109 -3.77 -21.01 6.89
C VAL A 109 -3.96 -19.71 7.66
N PHE A 110 -5.15 -19.51 8.24
CA PHE A 110 -5.44 -18.34 9.04
C PHE A 110 -6.70 -18.43 9.90
N VAL A 111 -6.80 -17.49 10.86
CA VAL A 111 -7.97 -17.26 11.73
C VAL A 111 -8.36 -15.80 11.68
N GLU A 112 -9.66 -15.54 11.56
CA GLU A 112 -10.23 -14.21 11.68
C GLU A 112 -11.28 -14.10 12.75
N VAL A 113 -11.32 -12.92 13.35
CA VAL A 113 -12.46 -12.40 14.10
C VAL A 113 -12.76 -11.00 13.58
N ALA A 114 -14.04 -10.69 13.32
CA ALA A 114 -14.40 -9.40 12.78
C ALA A 114 -13.97 -8.29 13.77
N PRO A 115 -13.48 -7.12 13.29
CA PRO A 115 -12.92 -6.07 14.14
C PRO A 115 -13.77 -5.71 15.38
N PRO A 116 -15.11 -5.56 15.30
CA PRO A 116 -15.97 -5.24 16.45
C PRO A 116 -16.05 -6.34 17.53
N PHE A 117 -15.61 -7.56 17.19
CA PHE A 117 -15.66 -8.73 18.07
C PHE A 117 -14.27 -9.22 18.50
N ARG A 118 -13.21 -8.50 18.11
CA ARG A 118 -11.86 -8.75 18.64
C ARG A 118 -11.83 -8.47 20.14
N ARG A 119 -10.94 -9.14 20.87
CA ARG A 119 -10.82 -9.07 22.35
C ARG A 119 -12.04 -9.58 23.14
N LYS A 120 -13.13 -10.01 22.47
CA LYS A 120 -14.30 -10.69 23.09
C LYS A 120 -14.13 -12.22 23.20
N GLY A 121 -12.90 -12.72 23.12
CA GLY A 121 -12.58 -14.15 23.26
C GLY A 121 -12.96 -15.05 22.08
N LEU A 122 -13.53 -14.53 20.98
CA LEU A 122 -13.94 -15.36 19.82
C LEU A 122 -12.77 -16.07 19.13
N GLY A 123 -11.59 -15.45 19.10
CA GLY A 123 -10.37 -16.07 18.56
C GLY A 123 -9.93 -17.29 19.38
N ASN A 124 -10.09 -17.24 20.70
CA ASN A 124 -9.83 -18.40 21.55
C ASN A 124 -10.88 -19.50 21.31
N ARG A 125 -12.17 -19.13 21.20
CA ARG A 125 -13.26 -20.10 20.96
C ARG A 125 -13.10 -20.86 19.65
N ILE A 126 -12.71 -20.18 18.56
CA ILE A 126 -12.53 -20.84 17.26
C ILE A 126 -11.30 -21.76 17.26
N LEU A 127 -10.23 -21.38 17.95
CA LEU A 127 -9.03 -22.21 18.12
C LEU A 127 -9.31 -23.42 19.02
N GLU A 128 -10.10 -23.26 20.07
CA GLU A 128 -10.55 -24.36 20.93
C GLU A 128 -11.40 -25.37 20.17
N TYR A 129 -12.34 -24.87 19.35
CA TYR A 129 -13.15 -25.70 18.48
C TYR A 129 -12.29 -26.46 17.46
N PHE A 130 -11.35 -25.77 16.80
CA PHE A 130 -10.43 -26.39 15.86
C PHE A 130 -9.57 -27.47 16.52
N ARG A 131 -9.09 -27.24 17.75
CA ARG A 131 -8.38 -28.24 18.53
C ARG A 131 -9.25 -29.46 18.84
N GLY A 132 -10.52 -29.24 19.20
CA GLY A 132 -11.51 -30.31 19.37
C GLY A 132 -11.66 -31.15 18.11
N PHE A 133 -11.79 -30.47 16.95
CA PHE A 133 -11.86 -31.11 15.64
C PHE A 133 -10.58 -31.92 15.32
N LEU A 134 -9.39 -31.40 15.59
CA LEU A 134 -8.13 -32.13 15.37
C LEU A 134 -8.06 -33.41 16.22
N LYS A 135 -8.53 -33.35 17.47
CA LYS A 135 -8.64 -34.53 18.36
C LYS A 135 -9.62 -35.55 17.79
N GLU A 136 -10.82 -35.13 17.37
CA GLU A 136 -11.83 -35.99 16.77
C GLU A 136 -11.30 -36.67 15.49
N LYS A 137 -10.62 -35.92 14.63
CA LYS A 137 -10.05 -36.45 13.39
C LYS A 137 -8.74 -37.22 13.57
N SER A 138 -8.21 -37.30 14.80
CA SER A 138 -6.90 -37.90 15.08
C SER A 138 -5.82 -37.40 14.12
N ALA A 139 -5.82 -36.09 13.87
CA ALA A 139 -4.95 -35.44 12.89
C ALA A 139 -4.09 -34.37 13.56
N VAL A 140 -2.88 -34.20 13.03
CA VAL A 140 -1.94 -33.17 13.48
C VAL A 140 -2.40 -31.80 12.98
N GLY A 141 -2.32 -30.78 13.83
CA GLY A 141 -2.44 -29.39 13.40
C GLY A 141 -1.06 -28.79 13.13
N ILE A 142 -0.91 -28.04 12.04
CA ILE A 142 0.28 -27.20 11.82
C ILE A 142 -0.20 -25.78 11.52
N LEU A 143 0.48 -24.78 12.06
CA LEU A 143 0.27 -23.37 11.72
C LEU A 143 1.60 -22.65 11.64
N ASP A 144 1.60 -21.44 11.10
CA ASP A 144 2.77 -20.57 10.98
C ASP A 144 2.48 -19.28 11.76
N ASN A 145 3.17 -19.10 12.90
CA ASN A 145 2.94 -17.99 13.82
C ASN A 145 3.62 -16.72 13.31
N ILE A 146 2.83 -15.93 12.60
CA ILE A 146 3.23 -14.65 12.00
C ILE A 146 2.83 -13.44 12.84
N ILE A 147 2.38 -13.67 14.07
CA ILE A 147 2.15 -12.58 15.01
C ILE A 147 3.52 -12.07 15.45
N PRO A 148 3.80 -10.75 15.40
CA PRO A 148 5.04 -10.19 15.93
C PRO A 148 5.21 -10.48 17.43
N GLU A 149 6.44 -10.69 17.88
CA GLU A 149 6.74 -11.00 19.30
C GLU A 149 6.31 -9.89 20.27
N ASP A 150 6.26 -8.65 19.80
CA ASP A 150 5.82 -7.47 20.55
C ASP A 150 4.29 -7.31 20.60
N ASP A 151 3.52 -8.11 19.84
CA ASP A 151 2.06 -8.05 19.86
C ASP A 151 1.50 -8.77 21.12
N PRO A 152 0.57 -8.17 21.87
CA PRO A 152 -0.05 -8.76 23.07
C PRO A 152 -0.73 -10.13 22.85
N THR A 153 -0.99 -10.51 21.60
CA THR A 153 -1.62 -11.77 21.20
C THR A 153 -0.64 -12.81 20.69
N TYR A 154 0.67 -12.54 20.69
CA TYR A 154 1.72 -13.46 20.25
C TYR A 154 1.57 -14.87 20.85
N ASP A 155 1.35 -14.95 22.17
CA ASP A 155 1.24 -16.20 22.91
C ASP A 155 -0.12 -16.93 22.75
N ILE A 156 -1.02 -16.46 21.89
CA ILE A 156 -2.38 -17.03 21.78
C ILE A 156 -2.35 -18.53 21.44
N TYR A 157 -1.42 -18.95 20.58
CA TYR A 157 -1.27 -20.35 20.19
C TYR A 157 -0.64 -21.18 21.31
N ALA A 158 0.42 -20.68 21.96
CA ALA A 158 1.06 -21.34 23.09
C ALA A 158 0.07 -21.59 24.24
N LYS A 159 -0.77 -20.59 24.56
CA LYS A 159 -1.86 -20.69 25.55
C LYS A 159 -2.91 -21.75 25.20
N GLN A 160 -2.98 -22.19 23.95
CA GLN A 160 -3.91 -23.21 23.45
C GLN A 160 -3.26 -24.58 23.23
N ALA A 161 -2.07 -24.81 23.82
CA ALA A 161 -1.28 -26.05 23.74
C ALA A 161 -0.74 -26.36 22.33
N TRP A 162 -0.50 -25.32 21.53
CA TRP A 162 0.39 -25.41 20.38
C TRP A 162 1.83 -25.26 20.87
N GLU A 163 2.73 -26.06 20.34
CA GLU A 163 4.16 -26.02 20.67
C GLU A 163 4.98 -25.65 19.42
N PRO A 164 6.10 -24.94 19.57
CA PRO A 164 7.07 -24.75 18.49
C PRO A 164 7.42 -26.08 17.84
N ILE A 165 7.50 -26.12 16.52
CA ILE A 165 7.79 -27.39 15.85
C ILE A 165 9.23 -27.85 16.13
N GLU A 166 10.13 -26.91 16.37
CA GLU A 166 11.54 -27.09 16.73
C GLU A 166 11.68 -27.96 17.98
N ASP A 167 10.77 -27.82 18.95
CA ASP A 167 10.74 -28.62 20.17
C ASP A 167 10.47 -30.11 19.88
N VAL A 168 9.89 -30.42 18.70
CA VAL A 168 9.52 -31.78 18.28
C VAL A 168 10.51 -32.35 17.27
N ILE A 169 11.00 -31.54 16.32
CA ILE A 169 11.88 -32.00 15.24
C ILE A 169 13.38 -31.73 15.48
N GLY A 170 13.72 -30.86 16.43
CA GLY A 170 15.07 -30.39 16.74
C GLY A 170 15.48 -29.15 15.95
N GLU A 171 16.28 -28.29 16.58
CA GLU A 171 16.81 -27.05 16.01
C GLU A 171 17.64 -27.29 14.73
N GLY A 172 17.53 -26.37 13.75
CA GLY A 172 18.33 -26.38 12.51
C GLY A 172 17.74 -27.15 11.31
N LEU A 173 16.50 -27.65 11.42
CA LEU A 173 15.76 -28.29 10.31
C LEU A 173 14.70 -27.38 9.66
N THR A 174 14.43 -26.23 10.25
CA THR A 174 13.59 -25.14 9.76
C THR A 174 14.45 -23.94 9.36
N ASP A 175 13.97 -23.12 8.44
CA ASP A 175 14.70 -21.88 8.10
C ASP A 175 14.52 -20.88 9.25
N PRO A 176 15.47 -19.97 9.52
CA PRO A 176 15.38 -19.02 10.64
C PRO A 176 14.16 -18.09 10.60
N GLU A 177 13.49 -18.00 9.46
CA GLU A 177 12.29 -17.19 9.23
C GLU A 177 10.98 -17.98 9.41
N ASP A 178 11.05 -19.29 9.63
CA ASP A 178 9.87 -20.14 9.81
C ASP A 178 9.45 -20.21 11.28
N ASN A 179 8.25 -19.73 11.60
CA ASN A 179 7.69 -19.81 12.96
C ASN A 179 6.59 -20.89 13.06
N TYR A 180 6.90 -22.12 12.63
CA TYR A 180 5.89 -23.17 12.60
C TYR A 180 5.55 -23.66 14.01
N MET A 181 4.25 -23.72 14.32
CA MET A 181 3.73 -24.34 15.53
C MET A 181 2.96 -25.61 15.17
N VAL A 182 3.01 -26.59 16.06
CA VAL A 182 2.35 -27.88 15.90
C VAL A 182 1.39 -28.16 17.04
N PHE A 183 0.27 -28.79 16.72
CA PHE A 183 -0.63 -29.39 17.69
C PHE A 183 -0.64 -30.91 17.49
N ILE A 184 -0.13 -31.64 18.47
CA ILE A 184 -0.15 -33.11 18.49
C ILE A 184 -1.37 -33.61 19.29
N PRO A 185 -2.34 -34.29 18.65
CA PRO A 185 -3.48 -34.83 19.35
C PRO A 185 -3.05 -35.93 20.36
N PRO A 186 -3.79 -36.13 21.47
CA PRO A 186 -3.41 -37.08 22.52
C PRO A 186 -3.12 -38.51 22.03
N CYS A 187 -3.85 -38.97 21.00
CA CYS A 187 -3.67 -40.30 20.40
C CYS A 187 -2.35 -40.50 19.63
N LEU A 188 -1.61 -39.42 19.38
CA LEU A 188 -0.30 -39.41 18.73
C LEU A 188 0.84 -39.04 19.67
N ARG A 189 0.55 -38.64 20.92
CA ARG A 189 1.59 -38.34 21.92
C ARG A 189 2.37 -39.62 22.27
N GLY A 190 3.70 -39.50 22.32
CA GLY A 190 4.61 -40.62 22.60
C GLY A 190 4.89 -41.55 21.41
N LYS A 191 4.34 -41.27 20.22
CA LYS A 191 4.72 -41.96 18.97
C LYS A 191 5.85 -41.22 18.27
N ASP A 192 6.68 -41.94 17.52
CA ASP A 192 7.67 -41.31 16.65
C ASP A 192 6.99 -40.65 15.45
N ILE A 193 6.72 -39.36 15.57
CA ILE A 193 6.14 -38.52 14.52
C ILE A 193 7.14 -37.54 13.91
N ARG A 194 8.40 -37.57 14.35
CA ARG A 194 9.44 -36.63 13.93
C ARG A 194 9.69 -36.68 12.43
N GLY A 195 9.96 -37.88 11.90
CA GLY A 195 10.17 -38.09 10.47
C GLY A 195 8.98 -37.68 9.59
N PRO A 196 7.73 -38.05 9.95
CA PRO A 196 6.53 -37.56 9.30
C PRO A 196 6.35 -36.03 9.33
N LEU A 197 6.64 -35.37 10.45
CA LEU A 197 6.52 -33.91 10.57
C LEU A 197 7.51 -33.17 9.66
N VAL A 198 8.78 -33.59 9.62
CA VAL A 198 9.79 -33.00 8.71
C VAL A 198 9.35 -33.09 7.26
N LYS A 199 8.76 -34.22 6.86
CA LYS A 199 8.19 -34.43 5.52
C LYS A 199 6.95 -33.57 5.26
N LEU A 200 6.10 -33.35 6.27
CA LEU A 200 4.95 -32.43 6.16
C LEU A 200 5.41 -31.00 5.93
N ILE A 201 6.41 -30.52 6.68
CA ILE A 201 6.96 -29.17 6.52
C ILE A 201 7.59 -29.00 5.15
N HIS A 202 8.39 -29.96 4.67
CA HIS A 202 8.90 -29.94 3.29
C HIS A 202 7.77 -29.90 2.25
N HIS A 203 6.65 -30.58 2.50
CA HIS A 203 5.50 -30.54 1.60
C HIS A 203 4.75 -29.21 1.64
N LEU A 204 4.64 -28.60 2.82
CA LEU A 204 4.07 -27.26 3.01
C LEU A 204 4.94 -26.21 2.34
N LYS A 205 6.26 -26.23 2.55
CA LYS A 205 7.22 -25.33 1.86
C LYS A 205 7.10 -25.40 0.35
N ARG A 206 7.04 -26.60 -0.22
CA ARG A 206 6.82 -26.79 -1.67
C ARG A 206 5.46 -26.29 -2.16
N LYS A 207 4.44 -26.28 -1.30
CA LYS A 207 3.10 -25.79 -1.63
C LYS A 207 2.86 -24.32 -1.26
N ARG A 208 3.80 -23.68 -0.55
CA ARG A 208 3.62 -22.34 0.01
C ARG A 208 3.33 -21.31 -1.08
N ALA A 209 4.09 -21.32 -2.17
CA ALA A 209 3.84 -20.47 -3.33
C ALA A 209 2.41 -20.63 -3.91
N VAL A 210 1.87 -21.84 -3.96
CA VAL A 210 0.51 -22.10 -4.47
C VAL A 210 -0.57 -21.62 -3.48
N ILE A 211 -0.29 -21.67 -2.18
CA ILE A 211 -1.17 -21.17 -1.12
C ILE A 211 -1.20 -19.63 -1.19
N ASP A 212 -0.03 -19.00 -1.23
CA ASP A 212 0.12 -17.55 -1.31
C ASP A 212 -0.49 -16.99 -2.62
N MET A 213 -0.32 -17.68 -3.75
CA MET A 213 -0.96 -17.32 -5.03
C MET A 213 -2.49 -17.28 -4.95
N ARG A 214 -3.12 -18.24 -4.26
CA ARG A 214 -4.58 -18.33 -4.18
C ARG A 214 -5.16 -17.27 -3.25
N ASP A 215 -4.48 -16.96 -2.16
CA ASP A 215 -4.85 -15.85 -1.27
C ASP A 215 -4.74 -14.49 -1.99
N ASN A 216 -3.72 -14.33 -2.84
CA ASN A 216 -3.55 -13.15 -3.70
C ASN A 216 -4.70 -13.01 -4.71
N GLU A 217 -5.07 -14.07 -5.44
CA GLU A 217 -6.16 -14.05 -6.44
C GLU A 217 -7.49 -13.56 -5.84
N VAL A 218 -7.81 -14.09 -4.67
CA VAL A 218 -9.00 -13.77 -3.90
C VAL A 218 -9.04 -12.30 -3.49
N MET A 219 -7.93 -11.81 -2.95
CA MET A 219 -7.81 -10.43 -2.49
C MET A 219 -7.94 -9.45 -3.66
N VAL A 220 -7.34 -9.79 -4.80
CA VAL A 220 -7.43 -9.01 -6.03
C VAL A 220 -8.88 -8.98 -6.54
N GLY A 221 -9.56 -10.13 -6.61
CA GLY A 221 -10.96 -10.21 -7.03
C GLY A 221 -11.89 -9.33 -6.20
N ARG A 222 -11.74 -9.35 -4.87
CA ARG A 222 -12.52 -8.49 -3.96
C ARG A 222 -12.22 -7.00 -4.17
N THR A 223 -10.95 -6.65 -4.31
CA THR A 223 -10.57 -5.24 -4.51
C THR A 223 -11.11 -4.72 -5.85
N ILE A 224 -11.11 -5.54 -6.90
CA ILE A 224 -11.76 -5.23 -8.19
C ILE A 224 -13.27 -5.03 -8.01
N ALA A 225 -13.95 -5.89 -7.25
CA ALA A 225 -15.38 -5.75 -6.99
C ALA A 225 -15.70 -4.41 -6.29
N GLU A 226 -14.90 -4.02 -5.30
CA GLU A 226 -15.06 -2.75 -4.59
C GLU A 226 -14.80 -1.55 -5.51
N PHE A 227 -13.79 -1.63 -6.39
CA PHE A 227 -13.60 -0.60 -7.42
C PHE A 227 -14.83 -0.53 -8.35
N ARG A 228 -15.40 -1.66 -8.78
CA ARG A 228 -16.61 -1.67 -9.62
C ARG A 228 -17.81 -1.03 -8.92
N GLU A 229 -18.03 -1.34 -7.66
CA GLU A 229 -19.14 -0.78 -6.89
C GLU A 229 -18.97 0.74 -6.66
N VAL A 230 -17.77 1.20 -6.29
CA VAL A 230 -17.50 2.64 -6.14
C VAL A 230 -17.65 3.36 -7.48
N PHE A 231 -17.14 2.77 -8.56
CA PHE A 231 -17.33 3.31 -9.91
C PHE A 231 -18.81 3.39 -10.31
N GLY A 232 -19.58 2.33 -10.00
CA GLY A 232 -21.02 2.29 -10.23
C GLY A 232 -21.77 3.37 -9.45
N ALA A 233 -21.43 3.58 -8.18
CA ALA A 233 -22.01 4.64 -7.36
C ALA A 233 -21.68 6.04 -7.91
N LEU A 234 -20.43 6.28 -8.31
CA LEU A 234 -20.04 7.55 -8.94
C LEU A 234 -20.81 7.79 -10.25
N ARG A 235 -20.93 6.78 -11.12
CA ARG A 235 -21.71 6.91 -12.36
C ARG A 235 -23.19 7.12 -12.13
N ALA A 236 -23.78 6.44 -11.15
CA ALA A 236 -25.19 6.62 -10.82
C ALA A 236 -25.45 8.03 -10.28
N TYR A 237 -24.55 8.54 -9.44
CA TYR A 237 -24.67 9.88 -8.87
C TYR A 237 -24.47 10.99 -9.92
N PHE A 238 -23.39 10.93 -10.70
CA PHE A 238 -23.07 11.94 -11.72
C PHE A 238 -23.72 11.67 -13.08
N GLY A 239 -24.55 10.62 -13.21
CA GLY A 239 -25.19 10.22 -14.47
C GLY A 239 -25.85 11.38 -15.22
N PRO A 240 -26.69 12.21 -14.56
CA PRO A 240 -27.31 13.37 -15.21
C PRO A 240 -26.31 14.40 -15.75
N GLU A 241 -25.17 14.63 -15.09
CA GLU A 241 -24.12 15.53 -15.58
C GLU A 241 -23.38 14.91 -16.76
N ILE A 242 -23.04 13.63 -16.66
CA ILE A 242 -22.35 12.85 -17.70
C ILE A 242 -23.19 12.81 -18.98
N ASP A 243 -24.49 12.51 -18.88
CA ASP A 243 -25.42 12.42 -20.01
C ASP A 243 -25.60 13.77 -20.72
N ARG A 244 -25.48 14.88 -19.98
CA ARG A 244 -25.52 16.25 -20.53
C ARG A 244 -24.17 16.73 -21.06
N GLY A 245 -23.09 15.97 -20.87
CA GLY A 245 -21.73 16.40 -21.20
C GLY A 245 -21.22 17.54 -20.31
N GLU A 246 -21.82 17.72 -19.13
CA GLU A 246 -21.42 18.73 -18.15
C GLU A 246 -20.25 18.20 -17.31
N THR A 247 -19.37 19.12 -16.86
CA THR A 247 -18.22 18.75 -16.03
C THR A 247 -18.16 19.62 -14.78
N SER A 248 -18.48 19.04 -13.62
CA SER A 248 -18.30 19.69 -12.33
C SER A 248 -16.95 19.40 -11.69
N ARG A 249 -16.46 20.32 -10.85
CA ARG A 249 -15.19 20.13 -10.10
C ARG A 249 -15.25 18.95 -9.15
N LEU A 250 -16.42 18.71 -8.54
CA LEU A 250 -16.63 17.57 -7.65
C LEU A 250 -16.53 16.25 -8.43
N MET A 251 -17.18 16.16 -9.60
CA MET A 251 -17.07 14.99 -10.46
C MET A 251 -15.61 14.71 -10.84
N CYS A 252 -14.88 15.71 -11.34
CA CYS A 252 -13.46 15.56 -11.69
C CYS A 252 -12.63 15.11 -10.49
N PHE A 253 -12.85 15.69 -9.32
CA PHE A 253 -12.13 15.34 -8.10
C PHE A 253 -12.39 13.88 -7.68
N MET A 254 -13.65 13.46 -7.65
CA MET A 254 -14.05 12.11 -7.24
C MET A 254 -13.52 11.04 -8.19
N PHE A 255 -13.65 11.26 -9.51
CA PHE A 255 -13.08 10.33 -10.49
C PHE A 255 -11.55 10.37 -10.53
N THR A 256 -10.89 11.52 -10.27
CA THR A 256 -9.43 11.58 -10.11
C THR A 256 -8.97 10.70 -8.93
N ARG A 257 -9.66 10.80 -7.78
CA ARG A 257 -9.34 9.97 -6.59
C ARG A 257 -9.57 8.49 -6.85
N PHE A 258 -10.59 8.13 -7.62
CA PHE A 258 -10.82 6.77 -8.07
C PHE A 258 -9.68 6.26 -8.97
N VAL A 259 -9.35 6.99 -10.04
CA VAL A 259 -8.37 6.59 -11.06
C VAL A 259 -6.96 6.48 -10.52
N THR A 260 -6.50 7.49 -9.77
CA THR A 260 -5.16 7.46 -9.15
C THR A 260 -4.94 6.24 -8.26
N LYS A 261 -6.02 5.65 -7.77
CA LYS A 261 -5.97 4.53 -6.83
C LYS A 261 -6.19 3.19 -7.49
N LEU A 262 -7.01 3.16 -8.55
CA LEU A 262 -7.03 2.06 -9.48
C LEU A 262 -5.64 1.84 -10.08
N ILE A 263 -4.96 2.90 -10.48
CA ILE A 263 -3.59 2.86 -10.98
C ILE A 263 -2.61 2.35 -9.91
N ALA A 264 -2.68 2.87 -8.69
CA ALA A 264 -1.86 2.39 -7.59
C ALA A 264 -2.07 0.89 -7.33
N PHE A 265 -3.33 0.44 -7.36
CA PHE A 265 -3.68 -0.97 -7.25
C PHE A 265 -3.11 -1.81 -8.40
N ARG A 266 -3.25 -1.38 -9.66
CA ARG A 266 -2.68 -2.05 -10.85
C ARG A 266 -1.17 -2.27 -10.73
N ARG A 267 -0.43 -1.25 -10.29
CA ARG A 267 1.02 -1.38 -10.07
C ARG A 267 1.33 -2.43 -8.99
N ARG A 268 0.61 -2.38 -7.87
CA ARG A 268 0.81 -3.27 -6.73
C ARG A 268 0.50 -4.74 -7.04
N ILE A 269 -0.53 -5.04 -7.81
CA ILE A 269 -0.84 -6.43 -8.17
C ILE A 269 0.18 -7.04 -9.13
N GLY A 270 0.91 -6.22 -9.90
CA GLY A 270 2.02 -6.67 -10.75
C GLY A 270 3.21 -7.22 -9.96
N GLU A 271 3.32 -6.89 -8.67
CA GLU A 271 4.39 -7.33 -7.77
C GLU A 271 4.05 -8.64 -7.02
N LEU A 272 2.80 -9.13 -7.13
CA LEU A 272 2.35 -10.33 -6.40
C LEU A 272 2.87 -11.63 -7.03
N ILE A 273 3.50 -12.48 -6.22
CA ILE A 273 4.05 -13.78 -6.65
C ILE A 273 2.95 -14.67 -7.26
N GLY A 274 3.20 -15.11 -8.49
CA GLY A 274 2.35 -16.04 -9.25
C GLY A 274 1.03 -15.46 -9.75
N TYR A 275 0.81 -14.16 -9.59
CA TYR A 275 -0.27 -13.47 -10.30
C TYR A 275 0.16 -13.15 -11.73
N THR A 276 -0.14 -14.06 -12.67
CA THR A 276 0.09 -13.86 -14.13
C THR A 276 -1.18 -13.35 -14.83
N GLY A 277 -2.01 -12.60 -14.09
CA GLY A 277 -3.31 -12.11 -14.56
C GLY A 277 -3.19 -10.88 -15.45
N GLY A 278 -2.70 -11.06 -16.67
CA GLY A 278 -2.88 -10.07 -17.75
C GLY A 278 -4.34 -9.68 -17.95
N ASP A 279 -5.27 -10.62 -17.71
CA ASP A 279 -6.72 -10.43 -17.87
C ASP A 279 -7.41 -9.65 -16.73
N SER A 280 -6.73 -9.42 -15.60
CA SER A 280 -7.33 -8.70 -14.46
C SER A 280 -7.01 -7.21 -14.43
N LEU A 281 -5.93 -6.82 -15.09
CA LEU A 281 -5.52 -5.42 -15.24
C LEU A 281 -6.50 -4.64 -16.15
N GLU A 282 -7.16 -5.33 -17.08
CA GLU A 282 -8.05 -4.77 -18.10
C GLU A 282 -9.53 -4.67 -17.67
N GLN A 283 -9.89 -5.15 -16.46
CA GLN A 283 -11.30 -5.32 -16.06
C GLN A 283 -12.07 -4.04 -15.71
N ILE A 284 -11.40 -2.90 -15.61
CA ILE A 284 -12.02 -1.59 -15.37
C ILE A 284 -11.50 -0.64 -16.45
N ILE A 285 -12.26 -0.58 -17.54
CA ILE A 285 -12.05 0.36 -18.64
C ILE A 285 -12.85 1.61 -18.32
N LEU A 286 -12.21 2.78 -18.38
CA LEU A 286 -12.92 4.05 -18.28
C LEU A 286 -13.70 4.27 -19.59
N PRO A 287 -15.03 4.46 -19.53
CA PRO A 287 -15.79 4.96 -20.66
C PRO A 287 -15.22 6.28 -21.19
N GLY A 288 -15.39 6.55 -22.49
CA GLY A 288 -14.79 7.71 -23.15
C GLY A 288 -15.14 9.02 -22.48
N GLU A 289 -16.40 9.17 -22.05
CA GLU A 289 -16.92 10.33 -21.34
C GLU A 289 -16.25 10.60 -19.99
N ILE A 290 -15.75 9.55 -19.31
CA ILE A 290 -15.00 9.68 -18.06
C ILE A 290 -13.50 9.85 -18.35
N ALA A 291 -12.99 9.17 -19.37
CA ALA A 291 -11.58 9.23 -19.75
C ALA A 291 -11.13 10.64 -20.18
N VAL A 292 -12.03 11.45 -20.73
CA VAL A 292 -11.74 12.85 -21.14
C VAL A 292 -11.78 13.85 -19.99
N LEU A 293 -12.26 13.45 -18.80
CA LEU A 293 -12.34 14.37 -17.66
C LEU A 293 -10.95 14.87 -17.27
N PRO A 294 -10.78 16.18 -17.00
CA PRO A 294 -9.52 16.73 -16.55
C PRO A 294 -9.18 16.25 -15.14
N VAL A 295 -7.89 16.03 -14.88
CA VAL A 295 -7.39 15.68 -13.56
C VAL A 295 -7.61 16.83 -12.57
N GLN A 296 -8.21 16.51 -11.42
CA GLN A 296 -8.46 17.43 -10.31
C GLN A 296 -7.99 16.78 -9.00
N SER A 297 -6.76 17.05 -8.58
CA SER A 297 -6.10 16.31 -7.49
C SER A 297 -6.29 16.89 -6.09
N TYR A 298 -6.86 18.08 -5.99
CA TYR A 298 -7.16 18.75 -4.73
C TYR A 298 -8.67 18.93 -4.57
N ALA A 299 -9.13 18.84 -3.32
CA ALA A 299 -10.54 19.01 -3.02
C ALA A 299 -10.97 20.43 -3.44
N PRO A 300 -12.16 20.59 -4.05
CA PRO A 300 -12.82 21.89 -4.17
C PRO A 300 -12.76 22.64 -2.84
N ARG A 301 -12.62 23.98 -2.86
CA ARG A 301 -12.47 24.79 -1.63
C ARG A 301 -13.63 24.61 -0.67
N GLU A 302 -14.78 24.29 -1.23
CA GLU A 302 -16.03 24.05 -0.54
C GLU A 302 -15.98 22.76 0.31
N LEU A 303 -14.99 21.88 0.08
CA LEU A 303 -14.77 20.63 0.82
C LEU A 303 -13.70 20.68 1.90
N ASP A 304 -12.83 21.70 1.91
CA ASP A 304 -11.79 21.83 2.94
C ASP A 304 -11.79 23.23 3.56
N SER A 305 -12.34 23.30 4.77
CA SER A 305 -12.42 24.50 5.60
C SER A 305 -11.25 24.64 6.57
N ARG A 306 -10.24 23.76 6.50
CA ARG A 306 -9.12 23.81 7.43
C ARG A 306 -8.26 25.06 7.20
N PRO A 307 -7.83 25.73 8.28
CA PRO A 307 -6.84 26.78 8.15
C PRO A 307 -5.56 26.21 7.56
N LEU A 308 -4.94 26.99 6.68
CA LEU A 308 -3.63 26.69 6.14
C LEU A 308 -2.65 26.41 7.28
N SER A 309 -1.99 25.27 7.22
CA SER A 309 -0.95 24.89 8.17
C SER A 309 0.31 24.50 7.42
N TRP A 310 1.46 24.90 7.92
CA TRP A 310 2.75 24.52 7.36
C TRP A 310 3.77 24.30 8.49
N PHE A 311 4.80 23.51 8.18
CA PHE A 311 5.94 23.33 9.07
C PHE A 311 7.20 23.02 8.25
N GLY A 312 8.36 23.44 8.76
CA GLY A 312 9.65 23.26 8.07
C GLY A 312 10.54 24.50 8.18
N GLU A 313 11.38 24.72 7.18
CA GLU A 313 12.32 25.83 7.12
C GLU A 313 11.58 27.17 6.92
N GLU A 314 11.57 28.02 7.95
CA GLU A 314 10.92 29.33 7.93
C GLU A 314 11.50 30.27 6.87
N ASP A 315 12.83 30.31 6.74
CA ASP A 315 13.52 31.10 5.70
C ASP A 315 13.07 30.70 4.28
N LEU A 316 12.78 29.42 4.06
CA LEU A 316 12.28 28.95 2.77
C LEU A 316 10.82 29.39 2.58
N TRP A 317 9.98 29.25 3.60
CA TRP A 317 8.59 29.71 3.57
C TRP A 317 8.47 31.18 3.20
N VAL A 318 9.25 32.06 3.86
CA VAL A 318 9.22 33.51 3.61
C VAL A 318 9.52 33.85 2.16
N ARG A 319 10.43 33.10 1.52
CA ARG A 319 10.87 33.31 0.13
C ARG A 319 9.94 32.72 -0.92
N LEU A 320 8.95 31.91 -0.53
CA LEU A 320 7.96 31.41 -1.48
C LEU A 320 7.06 32.53 -2.00
N PRO A 321 6.54 32.41 -3.25
CA PRO A 321 5.61 33.37 -3.82
C PRO A 321 4.38 33.61 -2.95
N GLU A 322 3.91 34.85 -2.87
CA GLU A 322 2.75 35.20 -2.03
C GLU A 322 1.46 34.48 -2.48
N ASP A 323 1.29 34.30 -3.79
CA ASP A 323 0.17 33.52 -4.35
C ASP A 323 0.16 32.07 -3.86
N LEU A 324 1.34 31.46 -3.65
CA LEU A 324 1.48 30.13 -3.08
C LEU A 324 1.04 30.12 -1.62
N LYS A 325 1.42 31.13 -0.83
CA LYS A 325 1.02 31.22 0.58
C LYS A 325 -0.48 31.43 0.75
N GLN A 326 -1.11 32.16 -0.18
CA GLN A 326 -2.56 32.41 -0.13
C GLN A 326 -3.39 31.21 -0.65
N ARG A 327 -2.89 30.51 -1.67
CA ARG A 327 -3.63 29.43 -2.35
C ARG A 327 -2.72 28.25 -2.74
N PRO A 328 -2.12 27.52 -1.78
CA PRO A 328 -1.07 26.55 -2.08
C PRO A 328 -1.50 25.46 -3.06
N ALA A 329 -2.64 24.81 -2.84
CA ALA A 329 -3.10 23.73 -3.71
C ALA A 329 -3.28 24.20 -5.14
N ARG A 330 -3.97 25.33 -5.35
CA ARG A 330 -4.19 25.88 -6.71
C ARG A 330 -2.87 26.29 -7.36
N PHE A 331 -1.97 26.94 -6.62
CA PHE A 331 -0.70 27.40 -7.14
C PHE A 331 0.20 26.20 -7.51
N ILE A 332 0.40 25.27 -6.59
CA ILE A 332 1.28 24.10 -6.76
C ILE A 332 0.76 23.23 -7.91
N GLU A 333 -0.54 23.01 -8.02
CA GLU A 333 -1.10 22.17 -9.09
C GLU A 333 -1.00 22.80 -10.48
N SER A 334 -0.85 24.13 -10.54
CA SER A 334 -0.60 24.85 -11.79
C SER A 334 0.86 24.83 -12.24
N LEU A 335 1.77 24.39 -11.38
CA LEU A 335 3.19 24.26 -11.72
C LEU A 335 3.42 23.16 -12.78
N PRO A 336 4.54 23.22 -13.51
CA PRO A 336 4.96 22.15 -14.40
C PRO A 336 5.10 20.81 -13.67
N ASP A 337 4.63 19.74 -14.31
CA ASP A 337 4.88 18.37 -13.82
C ASP A 337 6.37 18.05 -13.84
N TYR A 338 6.81 17.21 -12.90
CA TYR A 338 8.16 16.69 -12.87
C TYR A 338 8.51 15.96 -14.17
N GLN A 339 9.53 16.46 -14.87
CA GLN A 339 9.92 16.02 -16.22
C GLN A 339 10.74 14.73 -16.16
N ARG A 340 10.12 13.66 -15.65
CA ARG A 340 10.72 12.32 -15.60
C ARG A 340 10.69 11.64 -16.97
N PRO A 341 11.66 10.75 -17.27
CA PRO A 341 11.79 10.11 -18.58
C PRO A 341 10.51 9.44 -19.10
N SER A 342 9.79 8.70 -18.25
CA SER A 342 8.57 8.01 -18.70
C SER A 342 7.49 8.99 -19.18
N LEU A 343 7.35 10.15 -18.53
CA LEU A 343 6.40 11.19 -18.94
C LEU A 343 6.83 11.87 -20.24
N ILE A 344 8.12 12.19 -20.38
CA ILE A 344 8.67 12.83 -21.57
C ILE A 344 8.48 11.93 -22.80
N ASN A 345 8.84 10.65 -22.68
CA ASN A 345 8.71 9.69 -23.78
C ASN A 345 7.24 9.52 -24.18
N TRP A 346 6.34 9.34 -23.21
CA TRP A 346 4.90 9.22 -23.48
C TRP A 346 4.33 10.46 -24.20
N ARG A 347 4.73 11.67 -23.81
CA ARG A 347 4.30 12.92 -24.49
C ARG A 347 4.82 12.98 -25.92
N ARG A 348 6.07 12.58 -26.15
CA ARG A 348 6.70 12.55 -27.48
C ARG A 348 5.96 11.59 -28.40
N ASP A 349 5.65 10.39 -27.93
CA ASP A 349 4.99 9.34 -28.72
C ASP A 349 3.56 9.74 -29.15
N ARG A 350 2.91 10.62 -28.39
CA ARG A 350 1.55 11.12 -28.67
C ARG A 350 1.50 12.49 -29.33
N GLY A 351 2.64 13.09 -29.67
CA GLY A 351 2.70 14.43 -30.26
C GLY A 351 2.10 15.53 -29.36
N GLY A 352 2.10 15.33 -28.04
CA GLY A 352 1.46 16.23 -27.10
C GLY A 352 2.26 17.51 -26.84
N GLU A 353 1.59 18.66 -26.81
CA GLU A 353 2.22 19.94 -26.46
C GLU A 353 2.56 20.01 -24.95
N PRO A 354 3.70 20.64 -24.58
CA PRO A 354 4.00 20.96 -23.19
C PRO A 354 2.89 21.83 -22.58
N GLY A 355 2.32 21.39 -21.46
CA GLY A 355 1.31 22.16 -20.72
C GLY A 355 -0.15 21.81 -21.03
N ARG A 356 -0.41 20.82 -21.89
CA ARG A 356 -1.76 20.23 -22.00
C ARG A 356 -2.22 19.69 -20.65
N THR A 357 -3.45 20.03 -20.26
CA THR A 357 -4.11 19.47 -19.07
C THR A 357 -4.25 17.96 -19.22
N MET A 358 -3.76 17.22 -18.22
CA MET A 358 -3.88 15.77 -18.18
C MET A 358 -5.34 15.35 -17.98
N THR A 359 -5.76 14.30 -18.67
CA THR A 359 -7.07 13.66 -18.46
C THR A 359 -6.95 12.39 -17.64
N LEU A 360 -8.07 11.86 -17.18
CA LEU A 360 -8.12 10.57 -16.49
C LEU A 360 -7.65 9.41 -17.38
N GLY A 361 -7.95 9.45 -18.68
CA GLY A 361 -7.44 8.51 -19.66
C GLY A 361 -5.92 8.57 -19.78
N ASP A 362 -5.35 9.78 -19.80
CA ASP A 362 -3.90 9.96 -19.83
C ASP A 362 -3.22 9.29 -18.60
N LEU A 363 -3.83 9.38 -17.41
CA LEU A 363 -3.33 8.69 -16.21
C LEU A 363 -3.35 7.17 -16.35
N MET A 364 -4.45 6.63 -16.89
CA MET A 364 -4.61 5.19 -17.10
C MET A 364 -3.59 4.63 -18.09
N ASP A 365 -3.28 5.40 -19.14
CA ASP A 365 -2.30 5.05 -20.15
C ASP A 365 -0.87 5.12 -19.62
N LEU A 366 -0.56 6.14 -18.80
CA LEU A 366 0.74 6.28 -18.15
C LEU A 366 0.98 5.20 -17.08
N GLY A 367 -0.08 4.70 -16.45
CA GLY A 367 0.03 3.76 -15.32
C GLY A 367 0.57 4.41 -14.04
N PHE A 368 0.59 5.75 -13.95
CA PHE A 368 0.92 6.51 -12.76
C PHE A 368 0.32 7.92 -12.83
N ASP A 369 0.34 8.64 -11.69
CA ASP A 369 -0.09 10.05 -11.61
C ASP A 369 1.11 11.00 -11.76
N PRO A 370 1.33 11.65 -12.94
CA PRO A 370 2.41 12.61 -13.15
C PRO A 370 2.18 13.91 -12.37
N THR A 371 0.92 14.26 -12.06
CA THR A 371 0.57 15.51 -11.39
C THR A 371 0.96 15.51 -9.91
N ARG A 372 1.34 14.35 -9.37
CA ARG A 372 1.79 14.20 -7.97
C ARG A 372 3.08 14.96 -7.67
N LEU A 373 3.95 15.11 -8.67
CA LEU A 373 5.24 15.77 -8.53
C LEU A 373 5.28 17.03 -9.38
N LYS A 374 5.56 18.17 -8.74
CA LYS A 374 5.55 19.50 -9.37
C LYS A 374 6.88 20.20 -9.19
N GLU A 375 7.37 20.87 -10.22
CA GLU A 375 8.66 21.57 -10.18
C GLU A 375 8.50 23.06 -9.90
N ILE A 376 9.38 23.60 -9.06
CA ILE A 376 9.48 25.04 -8.79
C ILE A 376 10.94 25.44 -8.64
N ALA A 377 11.31 26.60 -9.18
CA ALA A 377 12.59 27.24 -8.93
C ALA A 377 12.42 28.35 -7.88
N VAL A 378 13.24 28.31 -6.83
CA VAL A 378 13.28 29.35 -5.78
C VAL A 378 14.73 29.80 -5.64
N ASP A 379 14.99 31.09 -5.85
CA ASP A 379 16.33 31.70 -5.83
C ASP A 379 17.38 30.96 -6.68
N GLY A 380 17.00 30.54 -7.89
CA GLY A 380 17.89 29.81 -8.80
C GLY A 380 18.23 28.38 -8.37
N ARG A 381 17.50 27.83 -7.41
CA ARG A 381 17.58 26.41 -7.01
C ARG A 381 16.29 25.69 -7.34
N ASP A 382 16.43 24.46 -7.83
CA ASP A 382 15.29 23.63 -8.20
C ASP A 382 14.79 22.80 -7.01
N TYR A 383 13.47 22.82 -6.85
CA TYR A 383 12.73 22.07 -5.86
C TYR A 383 11.60 21.27 -6.51
N ILE A 384 11.16 20.24 -5.80
CA ILE A 384 10.00 19.43 -6.15
C ILE A 384 9.00 19.51 -5.00
N PHE A 385 7.74 19.78 -5.33
CA PHE A 385 6.61 19.47 -4.47
C PHE A 385 6.13 18.06 -4.74
N GLU A 386 6.06 17.24 -3.70
CA GLU A 386 5.37 15.96 -3.72
C GLU A 386 4.02 16.09 -3.00
N ARG A 387 2.94 15.77 -3.71
CA ARG A 387 1.61 15.63 -3.11
C ARG A 387 1.50 14.28 -2.41
N ILE A 388 1.17 14.31 -1.12
CA ILE A 388 0.79 13.14 -0.32
C ILE A 388 -0.55 13.39 0.36
N GLN A 389 -1.16 12.33 0.89
CA GLN A 389 -2.39 12.47 1.67
C GLN A 389 -2.07 12.96 3.08
N VAL A 390 -2.92 13.81 3.67
CA VAL A 390 -2.70 14.36 5.02
C VAL A 390 -2.47 13.27 6.07
N ARG A 391 -3.12 12.11 5.97
CA ARG A 391 -2.90 10.98 6.89
C ARG A 391 -1.49 10.37 6.84
N GLN A 392 -0.73 10.63 5.77
CA GLN A 392 0.64 10.14 5.60
C GLN A 392 1.67 11.09 6.24
N VAL A 393 1.23 12.22 6.81
CA VAL A 393 2.14 13.21 7.43
C VAL A 393 2.89 12.63 8.63
N GLU A 394 2.28 11.77 9.45
CA GLU A 394 2.98 11.11 10.55
C GLU A 394 4.02 10.08 10.07
N GLU A 395 3.72 9.37 8.98
CA GLU A 395 4.70 8.50 8.32
C GLU A 395 5.87 9.34 7.76
N LEU A 396 5.57 10.48 7.14
CA LEU A 396 6.56 11.42 6.64
C LEU A 396 7.46 11.96 7.75
N ARG A 397 6.92 12.25 8.95
CA ARG A 397 7.73 12.68 10.10
C ARG A 397 8.73 11.61 10.53
N ARG A 398 8.31 10.36 10.61
CA ARG A 398 9.23 9.23 10.87
C ARG A 398 10.31 9.10 9.81
N LYS A 399 9.96 9.25 8.52
CA LYS A 399 10.95 9.28 7.42
C LYS A 399 11.93 10.44 7.55
N LYS A 400 11.45 11.62 7.93
CA LYS A 400 12.28 12.81 8.15
C LYS A 400 13.33 12.53 9.23
N GLU A 401 12.97 11.92 10.35
CA GLU A 401 13.90 11.55 11.42
C GLU A 401 15.00 10.59 10.92
N ILE A 402 14.62 9.57 10.14
CA ILE A 402 15.58 8.64 9.52
C ILE A 402 16.53 9.38 8.56
N LEU A 403 16.03 10.30 7.74
CA LEU A 403 16.84 11.08 6.81
C LEU A 403 17.80 12.01 7.54
N GLU A 404 17.37 12.65 8.64
CA GLU A 404 18.22 13.51 9.46
C GLU A 404 19.37 12.71 10.08
N ARG A 405 19.07 11.53 10.62
CA ARG A 405 20.07 10.58 11.12
C ARG A 405 21.02 10.12 10.02
N LEU A 406 20.51 9.79 8.84
CA LEU A 406 21.33 9.41 7.69
C LEU A 406 22.32 10.53 7.32
N ALA A 407 21.86 11.78 7.32
CA ALA A 407 22.69 12.93 6.98
C ALA A 407 23.77 13.24 8.04
N SER A 408 23.47 13.01 9.33
CA SER A 408 24.39 13.29 10.44
C SER A 408 25.37 12.14 10.72
N GLU A 409 24.90 10.90 10.68
CA GLU A 409 25.69 9.70 11.03
C GLU A 409 26.47 9.13 9.85
N MET A 410 26.04 9.41 8.61
CA MET A 410 26.68 8.88 7.39
C MET A 410 27.09 9.96 6.36
N PRO A 411 27.70 11.09 6.76
CA PRO A 411 28.07 12.14 5.84
C PRO A 411 29.13 11.64 4.84
N GLY A 412 28.84 11.80 3.54
CA GLY A 412 29.77 11.41 2.47
C GLY A 412 29.98 9.89 2.32
N ALA A 413 29.13 9.08 2.94
CA ALA A 413 29.20 7.62 2.83
C ALA A 413 29.12 7.17 1.36
N ARG A 414 29.84 6.08 1.05
CA ARG A 414 29.77 5.42 -0.25
C ARG A 414 29.34 3.97 -0.08
N VAL A 415 28.42 3.53 -0.94
CA VAL A 415 27.93 2.15 -0.99
C VAL A 415 28.11 1.64 -2.41
N LYS A 416 28.91 0.59 -2.59
CA LYS A 416 29.35 0.12 -3.93
C LYS A 416 29.87 1.27 -4.80
N ASN A 417 30.74 2.10 -4.23
CA ASN A 417 31.32 3.31 -4.83
C ASN A 417 30.33 4.45 -5.18
N ALA A 418 29.01 4.22 -5.08
CA ALA A 418 28.01 5.27 -5.24
C ALA A 418 27.94 6.16 -4.00
N ARG A 419 27.87 7.48 -4.20
CA ARG A 419 27.69 8.45 -3.12
C ARG A 419 26.29 8.32 -2.54
N LEU A 420 26.18 8.14 -1.22
CA LEU A 420 24.89 8.07 -0.53
C LEU A 420 24.50 9.48 -0.07
N GLY A 421 23.30 9.92 -0.43
CA GLY A 421 22.72 11.19 -0.01
C GLY A 421 21.36 11.02 0.67
N ALA A 422 21.00 11.98 1.53
CA ALA A 422 19.68 12.09 2.12
C ALA A 422 18.93 13.28 1.48
N ASN A 423 17.77 13.02 0.86
CA ASN A 423 16.94 14.07 0.28
C ASN A 423 15.94 14.60 1.31
N GLN A 424 16.38 15.58 2.10
CA GLN A 424 15.62 16.10 3.25
C GLN A 424 14.27 16.71 2.88
N VAL A 425 13.30 16.51 3.77
CA VAL A 425 12.03 17.26 3.77
C VAL A 425 12.30 18.67 4.26
N ARG A 426 12.10 19.67 3.39
CA ARG A 426 12.40 21.07 3.71
C ARG A 426 11.20 21.81 4.28
N LEU A 427 10.04 21.58 3.70
CA LEU A 427 8.79 22.25 4.06
C LEU A 427 7.62 21.31 3.77
N VAL A 428 6.59 21.35 4.60
CA VAL A 428 5.31 20.67 4.37
C VAL A 428 4.20 21.69 4.50
N ILE A 429 3.31 21.74 3.50
CA ILE A 429 2.15 22.63 3.47
C ILE A 429 0.89 21.76 3.43
N LEU A 430 -0.04 21.98 4.36
CA LEU A 430 -1.33 21.29 4.42
C LEU A 430 -2.41 22.18 3.83
N ASP A 431 -3.04 21.72 2.75
CA ASP A 431 -4.10 22.46 2.08
C ASP A 431 -4.99 21.50 1.24
N SER A 432 -6.29 21.75 1.24
CA SER A 432 -7.29 21.11 0.38
C SER A 432 -7.27 19.57 0.45
N GLY A 433 -7.14 19.01 1.66
CA GLY A 433 -7.11 17.58 1.95
C GLY A 433 -5.80 16.87 1.59
N ASN A 434 -4.78 17.61 1.16
CA ASN A 434 -3.46 17.13 0.79
C ASN A 434 -2.36 17.74 1.66
N ALA A 435 -1.21 17.08 1.67
CA ALA A 435 0.04 17.66 2.14
C ALA A 435 1.01 17.78 0.97
N TYR A 436 1.61 18.95 0.79
CA TYR A 436 2.59 19.24 -0.25
C TYR A 436 3.97 19.32 0.40
N VAL A 437 4.81 18.35 0.07
CA VAL A 437 6.14 18.17 0.65
C VAL A 437 7.16 18.77 -0.31
N LEU A 438 7.84 19.82 0.12
CA LEU A 438 8.91 20.45 -0.64
C LEU A 438 10.25 19.79 -0.33
N ARG A 439 10.93 19.33 -1.39
CA ARG A 439 12.28 18.76 -1.33
C ARG A 439 13.15 19.39 -2.39
N ARG A 440 14.47 19.28 -2.24
CA ARG A 440 15.38 19.68 -3.31
C ARG A 440 15.24 18.71 -4.48
N LYS A 441 15.24 19.21 -5.71
CA LYS A 441 15.32 18.36 -6.91
C LYS A 441 16.67 17.65 -6.89
N VAL A 442 16.65 16.32 -6.93
CA VAL A 442 17.86 15.49 -7.05
C VAL A 442 18.10 15.16 -8.52
N GLU A 443 19.36 14.98 -8.89
CA GLU A 443 19.75 14.58 -10.25
C GLU A 443 19.61 13.07 -10.44
N GLY A 444 18.39 12.56 -10.27
CA GLY A 444 18.10 11.14 -10.32
C GLY A 444 16.63 10.84 -10.54
N ILE A 445 16.36 9.57 -10.84
CA ILE A 445 15.00 9.03 -10.98
C ILE A 445 14.79 7.87 -10.01
N HIS A 446 13.54 7.50 -9.80
CA HIS A 446 13.20 6.33 -8.98
C HIS A 446 13.90 5.09 -9.53
N TRP A 447 14.45 4.24 -8.65
CA TRP A 447 15.24 3.09 -9.09
C TRP A 447 14.43 2.11 -9.97
N GLU A 448 13.12 1.92 -9.71
CA GLU A 448 12.25 1.10 -10.55
C GLU A 448 12.08 1.72 -11.94
N GLU A 449 11.90 3.04 -12.03
CA GLU A 449 11.80 3.74 -13.32
C GLU A 449 13.12 3.62 -14.07
N ALA A 450 14.27 3.69 -13.39
CA ALA A 450 15.57 3.46 -14.03
C ALA A 450 15.70 2.05 -14.62
N VAL A 451 15.27 1.02 -13.88
CA VAL A 451 15.27 -0.37 -14.37
C VAL A 451 14.29 -0.53 -15.54
N GLU A 452 13.09 0.04 -15.44
CA GLU A 452 12.10 0.03 -16.51
C GLU A 452 12.63 0.70 -17.78
N GLN A 453 13.26 1.87 -17.67
CA GLN A 453 13.86 2.59 -18.80
C GLN A 453 14.94 1.75 -19.49
N LEU A 454 15.81 1.08 -18.72
CA LEU A 454 16.83 0.16 -19.25
C LEU A 454 16.23 -1.07 -19.95
N GLN A 455 15.03 -1.48 -19.55
CA GLN A 455 14.34 -2.66 -20.06
C GLN A 455 13.33 -2.37 -21.17
N THR A 456 12.93 -1.13 -21.39
CA THR A 456 11.86 -0.75 -22.34
C THR A 456 12.37 0.14 -23.48
N THR A 457 13.28 1.07 -23.22
CA THR A 457 13.84 2.01 -24.22
C THR A 457 14.87 1.32 -25.11
N GLU A 458 14.70 1.40 -26.44
CA GLU A 458 15.51 0.62 -27.40
C GLU A 458 17.03 0.88 -27.29
N GLU A 459 17.44 2.14 -27.19
CA GLU A 459 18.85 2.51 -27.04
C GLU A 459 19.44 1.98 -25.71
N LEU A 460 18.69 2.13 -24.62
CA LEU A 460 19.12 1.70 -23.29
C LEU A 460 19.13 0.17 -23.13
N LYS A 461 18.20 -0.54 -23.76
CA LYS A 461 18.16 -2.01 -23.84
C LYS A 461 19.48 -2.57 -24.37
N LYS A 462 19.98 -2.00 -25.47
CA LYS A 462 21.23 -2.42 -26.11
C LYS A 462 22.42 -2.24 -25.16
N VAL A 463 22.48 -1.09 -24.50
CA VAL A 463 23.53 -0.81 -23.49
C VAL A 463 23.40 -1.78 -22.31
N ASN A 464 22.21 -1.94 -21.73
CA ASN A 464 21.96 -2.79 -20.58
C ASN A 464 22.30 -4.27 -20.84
N ALA A 465 22.05 -4.78 -22.05
CA ALA A 465 22.40 -6.16 -22.41
C ALA A 465 23.91 -6.44 -22.29
N SER A 466 24.75 -5.44 -22.58
CA SER A 466 26.21 -5.56 -22.52
C SER A 466 26.80 -5.30 -21.14
N THR A 467 26.23 -4.35 -20.39
CA THR A 467 26.82 -3.84 -19.12
C THR A 467 26.06 -4.28 -17.87
N ARG A 468 24.85 -4.83 -18.00
CA ARG A 468 23.97 -5.29 -16.91
C ARG A 468 23.74 -4.22 -15.83
N ILE A 469 23.45 -2.99 -16.27
CA ILE A 469 23.25 -1.82 -15.40
C ILE A 469 22.03 -2.02 -14.49
N ASP A 470 20.99 -2.71 -14.96
CA ASP A 470 19.82 -3.09 -14.15
C ASP A 470 20.23 -3.87 -12.88
N ARG A 471 21.09 -4.87 -13.02
CA ARG A 471 21.63 -5.66 -11.91
C ARG A 471 22.51 -4.82 -11.00
N LEU A 472 23.28 -3.89 -11.56
CA LEU A 472 24.08 -2.94 -10.80
C LEU A 472 23.19 -2.03 -9.94
N ILE A 473 22.11 -1.49 -10.49
CA ILE A 473 21.12 -0.66 -9.76
C ILE A 473 20.51 -1.46 -8.62
N LEU A 474 19.91 -2.62 -8.92
CA LEU A 474 19.28 -3.49 -7.93
C LEU A 474 20.23 -3.85 -6.79
N ALA A 475 21.44 -4.28 -7.15
CA ALA A 475 22.43 -4.71 -6.18
C ALA A 475 23.03 -3.54 -5.38
N THR A 476 22.97 -2.31 -5.88
CA THR A 476 23.39 -1.10 -5.16
C THR A 476 22.30 -0.63 -4.22
N VAL A 477 21.05 -0.55 -4.68
CA VAL A 477 19.89 -0.18 -3.84
C VAL A 477 19.72 -1.15 -2.68
N ARG A 478 19.77 -2.47 -2.93
CA ARG A 478 19.72 -3.48 -1.85
C ARG A 478 20.84 -3.28 -0.83
N LYS A 479 22.06 -2.99 -1.30
CA LYS A 479 23.20 -2.76 -0.41
C LYS A 479 23.07 -1.46 0.37
N VAL A 480 22.51 -0.41 -0.22
CA VAL A 480 22.21 0.85 0.46
C VAL A 480 21.23 0.60 1.60
N ASN A 481 20.10 -0.05 1.34
CA ASN A 481 19.10 -0.37 2.37
C ASN A 481 19.71 -1.19 3.53
N GLN A 482 20.48 -2.23 3.21
CA GLN A 482 21.20 -3.04 4.21
C GLN A 482 22.22 -2.25 5.03
N THR A 483 22.98 -1.37 4.38
CA THR A 483 24.00 -0.57 5.05
C THR A 483 23.36 0.48 5.95
N VAL A 484 22.28 1.13 5.50
CA VAL A 484 21.53 2.11 6.30
C VAL A 484 20.85 1.44 7.49
N ALA A 485 20.14 0.33 7.26
CA ALA A 485 19.50 -0.44 8.33
C ALA A 485 20.49 -0.80 9.44
N ARG A 486 21.63 -1.38 9.06
CA ARG A 486 22.68 -1.75 10.01
C ARG A 486 23.34 -0.57 10.72
N LYS A 487 23.54 0.55 10.02
CA LYS A 487 24.25 1.70 10.58
C LYS A 487 23.38 2.53 11.51
N LEU A 488 22.09 2.61 11.21
CA LEU A 488 21.11 3.35 12.00
C LEU A 488 20.36 2.46 13.01
N ASP A 489 20.73 1.19 13.13
CA ASP A 489 20.07 0.20 13.99
C ASP A 489 18.56 0.12 13.75
N LEU A 490 18.19 -0.01 12.48
CA LEU A 490 16.81 -0.12 12.00
C LEU A 490 16.59 -1.52 11.41
N ASP A 491 15.36 -1.99 11.47
CA ASP A 491 14.94 -3.18 10.73
C ASP A 491 15.11 -2.97 9.21
N GLU A 492 15.73 -3.92 8.52
CA GLU A 492 15.98 -3.85 7.08
C GLU A 492 14.68 -3.80 6.29
N LYS A 493 13.65 -4.52 6.73
CA LYS A 493 12.34 -4.53 6.06
C LYS A 493 11.65 -3.18 6.22
N MET A 494 11.68 -2.60 7.42
CA MET A 494 11.20 -1.24 7.66
C MET A 494 11.88 -0.20 6.75
N VAL A 495 13.21 -0.26 6.57
CA VAL A 495 13.92 0.65 5.67
C VAL A 495 13.51 0.45 4.21
N GLN A 496 13.37 -0.80 3.76
CA GLN A 496 12.92 -1.12 2.40
C GLN A 496 11.50 -0.64 2.12
N ASP A 497 10.59 -0.77 3.10
CA ASP A 497 9.18 -0.42 2.95
C ASP A 497 8.93 1.10 3.08
N GLN A 498 9.71 1.80 3.92
CA GLN A 498 9.48 3.21 4.21
C GLN A 498 10.31 4.16 3.35
N MET A 499 11.52 3.78 2.94
CA MET A 499 12.44 4.69 2.26
C MET A 499 12.44 4.48 0.75
N THR A 500 12.44 5.59 0.01
CA THR A 500 12.49 5.55 -1.46
C THR A 500 13.90 5.84 -1.95
N CYS A 501 14.41 5.02 -2.88
CA CYS A 501 15.74 5.23 -3.47
C CYS A 501 15.65 5.87 -4.87
N PHE A 502 16.41 6.95 -5.06
CA PHE A 502 16.64 7.60 -6.34
C PHE A 502 18.07 7.33 -6.80
N VAL A 503 18.26 6.94 -8.05
CA VAL A 503 19.57 6.66 -8.63
C VAL A 503 19.99 7.76 -9.58
N SER A 504 21.29 8.06 -9.63
CA SER A 504 21.86 9.11 -10.47
C SER A 504 21.55 8.91 -11.95
N TRP A 505 20.88 9.90 -12.53
CA TRP A 505 20.34 9.85 -13.88
C TRP A 505 20.43 11.21 -14.56
N ASP A 506 20.86 11.22 -15.81
CA ASP A 506 20.77 12.38 -16.69
C ASP A 506 19.34 12.46 -17.24
N LEU A 507 18.54 13.36 -16.67
CA LEU A 507 17.15 13.58 -17.07
C LEU A 507 17.03 14.11 -18.51
N ALA A 508 17.99 14.93 -18.97
CA ALA A 508 17.95 15.53 -20.30
C ALA A 508 18.31 14.52 -21.38
N GLY A 509 19.37 13.74 -21.16
CA GLY A 509 19.82 12.69 -22.08
C GLY A 509 19.11 11.34 -21.94
N ASN A 510 18.28 11.18 -20.90
CA ASN A 510 17.68 9.91 -20.46
C ASN A 510 18.72 8.77 -20.32
N ARG A 511 19.76 8.97 -19.50
CA ARG A 511 20.86 8.00 -19.35
C ARG A 511 21.29 7.83 -17.89
N PRO A 512 21.71 6.61 -17.48
CA PRO A 512 22.28 6.42 -16.15
C PRO A 512 23.60 7.19 -16.02
N ARG A 513 23.80 7.88 -14.89
CA ARG A 513 25.10 8.47 -14.55
C ARG A 513 25.95 7.43 -13.83
N LEU A 514 27.00 6.99 -14.51
CA LEU A 514 27.90 5.94 -14.05
C LEU A 514 29.30 6.51 -13.82
N LEU A 515 29.99 5.96 -12.83
CA LEU A 515 31.43 6.12 -12.64
C LEU A 515 32.10 4.84 -13.13
N ILE A 516 33.14 5.00 -13.94
CA ILE A 516 33.98 3.89 -14.42
C ILE A 516 35.39 4.16 -13.90
N ASP A 517 35.87 3.28 -13.03
CA ASP A 517 37.21 3.33 -12.48
C ASP A 517 37.91 1.96 -12.60
N TYR A 518 39.12 1.85 -12.06
CA TYR A 518 39.89 0.59 -12.07
C TYR A 518 39.20 -0.56 -11.31
N ALA A 519 38.25 -0.26 -10.42
CA ALA A 519 37.48 -1.25 -9.66
C ALA A 519 36.19 -1.69 -10.39
N GLY A 520 35.83 -1.02 -11.48
CA GLY A 520 34.72 -1.40 -12.36
C GLY A 520 33.73 -0.27 -12.59
N THR A 521 32.47 -0.62 -12.84
CA THR A 521 31.38 0.33 -13.09
C THR A 521 30.47 0.43 -11.88
N SER A 522 30.21 1.65 -11.41
CA SER A 522 29.28 1.95 -10.32
C SER A 522 28.33 3.09 -10.67
N LEU A 523 27.24 3.22 -9.91
CA LEU A 523 26.44 4.44 -9.94
C LEU A 523 27.24 5.61 -9.37
N ASP A 524 26.98 6.84 -9.85
CA ASP A 524 27.59 8.05 -9.30
C ASP A 524 27.02 8.36 -7.90
N ALA A 525 25.69 8.30 -7.76
CA ALA A 525 25.01 8.59 -6.50
C ALA A 525 23.70 7.82 -6.35
N VAL A 526 23.30 7.64 -5.09
CA VAL A 526 21.99 7.17 -4.66
C VAL A 526 21.49 8.11 -3.57
N TRP A 527 20.26 8.60 -3.70
CA TRP A 527 19.60 9.40 -2.67
C TRP A 527 18.45 8.62 -2.05
N MET A 528 18.38 8.63 -0.72
CA MET A 528 17.21 8.16 0.02
C MET A 528 16.26 9.32 0.30
N ALA A 529 14.96 9.11 0.19
CA ALA A 529 13.92 10.12 0.38
C ALA A 529 12.70 9.58 1.14
#